data_AF-A0A0B8QG61-F1
#
_entry.id   AF-A0A0B8QG61-F1
#
_cell.length_a   1.000
_cell.length_b   1.000
_cell.length_c   1.000
_cell.angle_alpha   90.00
_cell.angle_beta   90.00
_cell.angle_gamma   90.00
#
_symmetry.space_group_name_H-M   'P 1'
#
loop_
_entity.id
_entity.type
_entity.pdbx_description
1 polymer ?
#
loop_
_entity_poly.entity_id
_entity_poly.type
_entity_poly.pdbx_seq_one_letter_code
_entity_poly.pdbx_strand_id
1 'polypeptide(L)'
;MTLSKKVKSNLYKALIILALSPIFIGSILDTVKATGNKEVSRATEISLTQETEKHKNLNHLLKEVDFGENKVLAPVDFGTRILALTEASVISVPYHRNISGNSFVIKQFLNTDLDQVHNELISNNIHYVIVGNSQQSKAFKLHSEKKSFFNQLDNNQLPNWLIEIYRKNGTAVFQLTAPTEGKEYE
;
A
#
# COMPACT_ATOMS: atom_id res chain seq x y z
N MET A 1 15.62 -40.82 48.44
CA MET A 1 16.15 -39.68 47.63
C MET A 1 16.60 -38.59 48.59
N THR A 2 17.91 -38.33 48.72
CA THR A 2 18.46 -37.43 49.76
C THR A 2 18.03 -35.98 49.52
N LEU A 3 17.79 -35.23 50.59
CA LEU A 3 17.32 -33.83 50.56
C LEU A 3 18.18 -32.96 49.62
N SER A 4 19.49 -33.20 49.60
CA SER A 4 20.48 -32.58 48.69
C SER A 4 20.17 -32.80 47.19
N LYS A 5 19.74 -34.00 46.79
CA LYS A 5 19.36 -34.28 45.39
C LYS A 5 18.07 -33.58 44.98
N LYS A 6 17.11 -33.44 45.90
CA LYS A 6 15.84 -32.75 45.66
C LYS A 6 16.03 -31.23 45.53
N VAL A 7 16.89 -30.64 46.37
CA VAL A 7 17.27 -29.22 46.29
C VAL A 7 18.02 -28.93 44.99
N LYS A 8 19.00 -29.76 44.60
CA LYS A 8 19.72 -29.62 43.32
C LYS A 8 18.79 -29.72 42.10
N SER A 9 17.82 -30.65 42.13
CA SER A 9 16.85 -30.81 41.05
C SER A 9 15.90 -29.61 40.91
N ASN A 10 15.44 -29.06 42.04
CA ASN A 10 14.57 -27.88 42.03
C ASN A 10 15.32 -26.62 41.60
N LEU A 11 16.60 -26.49 41.99
CA LEU A 11 17.45 -25.38 41.55
C LEU A 11 17.66 -25.41 40.02
N TYR A 12 17.88 -26.59 39.45
CA TYR A 12 18.04 -26.77 38.01
C TYR A 12 16.75 -26.40 37.24
N LYS A 13 15.57 -26.79 37.76
CA LYS A 13 14.28 -26.42 37.17
C LYS A 13 14.04 -24.91 37.22
N ALA A 14 14.36 -24.26 38.35
CA ALA A 14 14.23 -22.81 38.48
C ALA A 14 15.16 -22.07 37.51
N LEU A 15 16.40 -22.55 37.32
CA LEU A 15 17.34 -22.00 36.35
C LEU A 15 16.85 -22.14 34.90
N ILE A 16 16.24 -23.27 34.54
CA ILE A 16 15.65 -23.45 33.21
C ILE A 16 14.47 -22.49 32.98
N ILE A 17 13.58 -22.35 33.97
CA ILE A 17 12.42 -21.45 33.87
C ILE A 17 12.87 -19.98 33.75
N LEU A 18 13.90 -19.59 34.49
CA LEU A 18 14.50 -18.26 34.38
C LEU A 18 15.17 -18.05 33.01
N ALA A 19 15.93 -19.02 32.51
CA ALA A 19 16.60 -18.95 31.21
C ALA A 19 15.63 -18.90 30.02
N LEU A 20 14.44 -19.50 30.15
CA LEU A 20 13.37 -19.46 29.15
C LEU A 20 12.39 -18.30 29.35
N SER A 21 12.59 -17.46 30.36
CA SER A 21 11.73 -16.30 30.58
C SER A 21 11.99 -15.23 29.51
N PRO A 22 10.95 -14.53 29.02
CA PRO A 22 11.09 -13.50 27.99
C PRO A 22 12.10 -12.40 28.34
N ILE A 23 12.27 -12.13 29.64
CA ILE A 23 13.16 -11.11 30.19
C ILE A 23 14.64 -11.51 30.03
N PHE A 24 14.97 -12.79 30.25
CA PHE A 24 16.34 -13.31 30.06
C PHE A 24 16.67 -13.53 28.58
N ILE A 25 15.69 -13.94 27.78
CA ILE A 25 15.87 -14.08 26.33
C ILE A 25 16.20 -12.70 25.72
N GLY A 26 15.51 -11.64 26.13
CA GLY A 26 15.78 -10.26 25.67
C GLY A 26 17.18 -9.75 25.99
N SER A 27 17.69 -9.98 27.22
CA SER A 27 19.01 -9.48 27.64
C SER A 27 20.19 -10.25 27.02
N ILE A 28 20.03 -11.55 26.75
CA ILE A 28 21.02 -12.32 25.98
C ILE A 28 21.01 -11.86 24.51
N LEU A 29 19.85 -11.59 23.93
CA LEU A 29 19.72 -11.04 22.57
C LEU A 29 20.37 -9.68 22.41
N ASP A 30 20.28 -8.78 23.40
CA ASP A 30 20.93 -7.47 23.35
C ASP A 30 22.46 -7.57 23.46
N THR A 31 22.97 -8.55 24.22
CA THR A 31 24.41 -8.81 24.33
C THR A 31 24.97 -9.49 23.06
N VAL A 32 24.18 -10.37 22.42
CA VAL A 32 24.55 -11.00 21.13
C VAL A 32 24.43 -10.02 19.95
N LYS A 33 23.47 -9.09 19.97
CA LYS A 33 23.34 -7.99 18.99
C LYS A 33 24.56 -7.06 18.95
N ALA A 34 25.31 -6.95 20.06
CA ALA A 34 26.55 -6.18 20.10
C ALA A 34 27.68 -6.84 19.29
N THR A 35 27.59 -8.14 18.98
CA THR A 35 28.71 -8.91 18.40
C THR A 35 28.36 -9.70 17.14
N GLY A 36 27.08 -9.82 16.75
CA GLY A 36 26.71 -10.50 15.51
C GLY A 36 25.30 -10.16 15.03
N ASN A 37 25.20 -9.88 13.72
CA ASN A 37 23.98 -9.78 12.92
C ASN A 37 23.31 -8.40 12.84
N LYS A 38 23.92 -7.54 12.00
CA LYS A 38 23.36 -6.28 11.48
C LYS A 38 22.09 -6.43 10.61
N GLU A 39 21.61 -7.63 10.33
CA GLU A 39 20.53 -7.84 9.35
C GLU A 39 19.12 -7.87 9.97
N VAL A 40 18.95 -8.43 11.17
CA VAL A 40 17.61 -8.62 11.79
C VAL A 40 17.09 -7.34 12.45
N SER A 41 17.96 -6.56 13.12
CA SER A 41 17.60 -5.24 13.64
C SER A 41 17.27 -4.26 12.52
N ARG A 42 18.03 -4.31 11.41
CA ARG A 42 17.81 -3.46 10.24
C ARG A 42 16.47 -3.77 9.56
N ALA A 43 16.05 -5.03 9.45
CA ALA A 43 14.74 -5.37 8.87
C ALA A 43 13.54 -4.87 9.70
N THR A 44 13.67 -4.86 11.03
CA THR A 44 12.62 -4.36 11.94
C THR A 44 12.57 -2.84 11.95
N GLU A 45 13.73 -2.17 11.98
CA GLU A 45 13.83 -0.71 11.88
C GLU A 45 13.43 -0.20 10.49
N ILE A 46 13.76 -0.91 9.41
CA ILE A 46 13.28 -0.64 8.04
C ILE A 46 11.76 -0.78 7.96
N SER A 47 11.16 -1.82 8.57
CA SER A 47 9.71 -2.03 8.48
C SER A 47 8.94 -0.94 9.24
N LEU A 48 9.41 -0.54 10.43
CA LEU A 48 8.82 0.55 11.20
C LEU A 48 8.98 1.90 10.49
N THR A 49 10.16 2.22 9.97
CA THR A 49 10.39 3.49 9.24
C THR A 49 9.69 3.54 7.88
N GLN A 50 9.56 2.41 7.17
CA GLN A 50 8.80 2.33 5.92
C GLN A 50 7.29 2.54 6.13
N GLU A 51 6.72 2.04 7.23
CA GLU A 51 5.34 2.34 7.58
C GLU A 51 5.15 3.84 7.84
N THR A 52 6.03 4.46 8.64
CA THR A 52 5.96 5.90 8.95
C THR A 52 6.10 6.76 7.69
N GLU A 53 7.03 6.42 6.78
CA GLU A 53 7.21 7.13 5.51
C GLU A 53 6.05 6.91 4.53
N LYS A 54 5.51 5.68 4.40
CA LYS A 54 4.30 5.42 3.59
C LYS A 54 3.11 6.25 4.07
N HIS A 55 2.93 6.35 5.39
CA HIS A 55 1.88 7.18 5.99
C HIS A 55 2.10 8.67 5.76
N LYS A 56 3.34 9.15 5.87
CA LYS A 56 3.71 10.54 5.62
C LYS A 56 3.47 10.94 4.16
N ASN A 57 3.75 10.04 3.21
CA ASN A 57 3.57 10.30 1.78
C ASN A 57 2.10 10.47 1.38
N LEU A 58 1.21 9.63 1.89
CA LEU A 58 -0.21 9.75 1.61
C LEU A 58 -0.84 10.96 2.33
N ASN A 59 -0.45 11.23 3.58
CA ASN A 59 -0.91 12.43 4.27
C ASN A 59 -0.43 13.71 3.57
N HIS A 60 0.75 13.69 2.97
CA HIS A 60 1.23 14.79 2.14
C HIS A 60 0.41 14.91 0.85
N LEU A 61 0.10 13.79 0.18
CA LEU A 61 -0.77 13.82 -1.00
C LEU A 61 -2.11 14.50 -0.70
N LEU A 62 -2.79 14.05 0.35
CA LEU A 62 -4.14 14.54 0.70
C LEU A 62 -4.14 15.99 1.22
N LYS A 63 -2.98 16.58 1.49
CA LYS A 63 -2.84 18.01 1.80
C LYS A 63 -2.63 18.89 0.56
N GLU A 64 -2.02 18.34 -0.48
CA GLU A 64 -1.64 19.07 -1.70
C GLU A 64 -2.69 18.96 -2.79
N VAL A 65 -3.45 17.86 -2.79
CA VAL A 65 -4.50 17.60 -3.78
C VAL A 65 -5.85 17.63 -3.08
N ASP A 66 -6.64 18.63 -3.44
CA ASP A 66 -8.06 18.67 -3.10
C ASP A 66 -8.84 17.88 -4.15
N PHE A 67 -9.51 16.82 -3.69
CA PHE A 67 -10.34 15.96 -4.52
C PHE A 67 -11.80 16.44 -4.57
N GLY A 68 -12.22 17.36 -3.68
CA GLY A 68 -13.62 17.70 -3.47
C GLY A 68 -14.50 16.46 -3.23
N GLU A 69 -15.75 16.49 -3.70
CA GLU A 69 -16.69 15.35 -3.66
C GLU A 69 -16.48 14.35 -4.82
N ASN A 70 -15.42 14.51 -5.61
CA ASN A 70 -15.23 13.74 -6.83
C ASN A 70 -14.88 12.28 -6.56
N LYS A 71 -15.07 11.43 -7.58
CA LYS A 71 -14.79 10.00 -7.48
C LYS A 71 -13.38 9.64 -7.94
N VAL A 72 -12.71 8.79 -7.16
CA VAL A 72 -11.32 8.41 -7.35
C VAL A 72 -11.18 6.90 -7.62
N LEU A 73 -10.46 6.56 -8.69
CA LEU A 73 -9.95 5.21 -8.97
C LEU A 73 -8.59 5.06 -8.30
N ALA A 74 -8.52 4.27 -7.23
CA ALA A 74 -7.28 4.05 -6.51
C ALA A 74 -7.12 2.57 -6.11
N PRO A 75 -5.89 2.08 -5.97
CA PRO A 75 -5.62 0.81 -5.31
C PRO A 75 -6.24 0.79 -3.90
N VAL A 76 -6.68 -0.38 -3.47
CA VAL A 76 -7.43 -0.62 -2.23
C VAL A 76 -6.71 -0.07 -0.98
N ASP A 77 -5.38 -0.11 -1.00
CA ASP A 77 -4.50 0.45 0.04
C ASP A 77 -4.72 1.94 0.31
N PHE A 78 -5.19 2.71 -0.68
CA PHE A 78 -5.44 4.16 -0.56
C PHE A 78 -6.88 4.47 -0.15
N GLY A 79 -7.83 3.59 -0.49
CA GLY A 79 -9.26 3.85 -0.43
C GLY A 79 -9.77 4.31 0.94
N THR A 80 -9.50 3.56 2.01
CA THR A 80 -9.99 3.92 3.36
C THR A 80 -9.48 5.28 3.83
N ARG A 81 -8.25 5.64 3.46
CA ARG A 81 -7.65 6.90 3.91
C ARG A 81 -8.20 8.09 3.17
N ILE A 82 -8.49 7.94 1.87
CA ILE A 82 -9.18 8.97 1.09
C ILE A 82 -10.56 9.22 1.72
N LEU A 83 -11.36 8.18 1.95
CA LEU A 83 -12.67 8.33 2.61
C LEU A 83 -12.62 8.94 4.00
N ALA A 84 -11.57 8.65 4.77
CA ALA A 84 -11.46 9.12 6.14
C ALA A 84 -10.99 10.57 6.24
N LEU A 85 -10.33 11.11 5.21
CA LEU A 85 -9.60 12.36 5.27
C LEU A 85 -10.06 13.40 4.24
N THR A 86 -10.94 13.03 3.31
CA THR A 86 -11.50 13.91 2.28
C THR A 86 -13.00 13.65 2.09
N GLU A 87 -13.66 14.51 1.33
CA GLU A 87 -15.07 14.34 0.92
C GLU A 87 -15.23 13.48 -0.35
N ALA A 88 -14.11 13.01 -0.90
CA ALA A 88 -14.10 12.26 -2.13
C ALA A 88 -14.68 10.86 -1.95
N SER A 89 -15.29 10.34 -3.00
CA SER A 89 -15.68 8.93 -3.05
C SER A 89 -14.58 8.09 -3.73
N VAL A 90 -14.44 6.83 -3.31
CA VAL A 90 -13.48 5.89 -3.91
C VAL A 90 -14.18 4.61 -4.33
N ILE A 91 -13.74 4.07 -5.47
CA ILE A 91 -14.30 2.82 -6.00
C ILE A 91 -13.89 1.61 -5.16
N SER A 92 -12.69 1.60 -4.58
CA SER A 92 -12.08 0.41 -3.96
C SER A 92 -11.73 0.67 -2.49
N VAL A 93 -12.15 -0.24 -1.60
CA VAL A 93 -11.89 -0.19 -0.16
C VAL A 93 -11.66 -1.61 0.42
N PRO A 94 -10.93 -1.73 1.54
CA PRO A 94 -10.68 -3.02 2.20
C PRO A 94 -11.95 -3.78 2.61
N TYR A 95 -11.83 -5.11 2.69
CA TYR A 95 -12.82 -6.11 3.11
C TYR A 95 -13.92 -6.48 2.10
N HIS A 96 -14.47 -7.70 2.31
CA HIS A 96 -15.30 -8.51 1.41
C HIS A 96 -16.67 -7.93 1.00
N ARG A 97 -16.98 -6.67 1.34
CA ARG A 97 -18.27 -6.03 1.02
C ARG A 97 -18.23 -5.12 -0.21
N ASN A 98 -17.05 -4.84 -0.76
CA ASN A 98 -16.90 -4.05 -1.98
C ASN A 98 -16.14 -4.82 -3.09
N ILE A 99 -16.53 -6.08 -3.31
CA ILE A 99 -15.89 -6.95 -4.31
C ILE A 99 -16.04 -6.34 -5.70
N SER A 100 -17.22 -5.82 -6.06
CA SER A 100 -17.46 -5.20 -7.36
C SER A 100 -16.52 -4.02 -7.62
N GLY A 101 -16.36 -3.11 -6.67
CA GLY A 101 -15.45 -1.98 -6.80
C GLY A 101 -13.99 -2.40 -6.88
N ASN A 102 -13.56 -3.34 -6.03
CA ASN A 102 -12.19 -3.85 -6.06
C ASN A 102 -11.89 -4.56 -7.39
N SER A 103 -12.82 -5.38 -7.90
CA SER A 103 -12.72 -6.02 -9.21
C SER A 103 -12.72 -5.01 -10.36
N PHE A 104 -13.51 -3.95 -10.28
CA PHE A 104 -13.49 -2.88 -11.27
C PHE A 104 -12.12 -2.20 -11.34
N VAL A 105 -11.53 -1.84 -10.19
CA VAL A 105 -10.19 -1.25 -10.13
C VAL A 105 -9.14 -2.18 -10.72
N ILE A 106 -9.18 -3.47 -10.37
CA ILE A 106 -8.26 -4.47 -10.93
C ILE A 106 -8.43 -4.56 -12.45
N LYS A 107 -9.67 -4.66 -12.94
CA LYS A 107 -9.97 -4.74 -14.37
C LYS A 107 -9.39 -3.53 -15.11
N GLN A 108 -9.64 -2.30 -14.64
CA GLN A 108 -9.13 -1.10 -15.32
C GLN A 108 -7.61 -1.05 -15.32
N PHE A 109 -6.96 -1.31 -14.18
CA PHE A 109 -5.51 -1.21 -14.07
C PHE A 109 -4.77 -2.27 -14.89
N LEU A 110 -5.36 -3.45 -15.10
CA LEU A 110 -4.79 -4.51 -15.91
C LEU A 110 -5.11 -4.38 -17.41
N ASN A 111 -6.14 -3.59 -17.78
CA ASN A 111 -6.55 -3.46 -19.18
C ASN A 111 -5.48 -2.76 -20.02
N THR A 112 -5.26 -3.24 -21.24
CA THR A 112 -4.33 -2.68 -22.23
C THR A 112 -5.03 -1.81 -23.27
N ASP A 113 -6.35 -1.89 -23.37
CA ASP A 113 -7.19 -1.02 -24.20
C ASP A 113 -7.55 0.27 -23.43
N LEU A 114 -6.84 1.36 -23.76
CA LEU A 114 -7.01 2.65 -23.10
C LEU A 114 -8.30 3.37 -23.48
N ASP A 115 -8.86 3.11 -24.66
CA ASP A 115 -10.14 3.71 -25.07
C ASP A 115 -11.28 3.05 -24.28
N GLN A 116 -11.22 1.73 -24.09
CA GLN A 116 -12.14 1.03 -23.21
C GLN A 116 -12.02 1.53 -21.76
N VAL A 117 -10.80 1.67 -21.23
CA VAL A 117 -10.58 2.21 -19.87
C VAL A 117 -11.20 3.60 -19.76
N HIS A 118 -10.89 4.50 -20.68
CA HIS A 118 -11.43 5.86 -20.66
C HIS A 118 -12.96 5.88 -20.61
N ASN A 119 -13.61 5.11 -21.49
CA ASN A 119 -15.07 4.99 -21.54
C ASN A 119 -15.65 4.45 -20.22
N GLU A 120 -15.01 3.44 -19.63
CA GLU A 120 -15.44 2.88 -18.35
C GLU A 120 -15.23 3.87 -17.18
N LEU A 121 -14.15 4.67 -17.20
CA LEU A 121 -13.92 5.71 -16.18
C LEU A 121 -14.98 6.82 -16.26
N ILE A 122 -15.26 7.33 -17.46
CA ILE A 122 -16.29 8.35 -17.68
C ILE A 122 -17.67 7.81 -17.28
N SER A 123 -18.03 6.61 -17.73
CA SER A 123 -19.34 5.99 -17.40
C SER A 123 -19.54 5.77 -15.90
N ASN A 124 -18.46 5.64 -15.14
CA ASN A 124 -18.49 5.50 -13.68
C ASN A 124 -18.32 6.83 -12.94
N ASN A 125 -18.31 7.96 -13.64
CA ASN A 125 -18.08 9.30 -13.11
C ASN A 125 -16.77 9.41 -12.31
N ILE A 126 -15.70 8.80 -12.81
CA ILE A 126 -14.38 8.84 -12.19
C ILE A 126 -13.64 10.08 -12.70
N HIS A 127 -13.05 10.83 -11.78
CA HIS A 127 -12.39 12.11 -12.08
C HIS A 127 -10.88 12.04 -11.84
N TYR A 128 -10.46 11.23 -10.87
CA TYR A 128 -9.06 11.09 -10.50
C TYR A 128 -8.62 9.63 -10.51
N VAL A 129 -7.38 9.40 -10.89
CA VAL A 129 -6.70 8.11 -10.83
C VAL A 129 -5.46 8.26 -9.97
N ILE A 130 -5.28 7.36 -9.01
CA ILE A 130 -4.10 7.30 -8.16
C ILE A 130 -3.31 6.04 -8.47
N VAL A 131 -2.01 6.19 -8.71
CA VAL A 131 -1.04 5.09 -8.71
C VAL A 131 0.00 5.36 -7.64
N GLY A 132 0.59 4.31 -7.07
CA GLY A 132 1.68 4.53 -6.14
C GLY A 132 2.44 3.27 -5.77
N ASN A 133 3.12 3.28 -4.62
CA ASN A 133 3.95 2.15 -4.16
C ASN A 133 3.26 1.29 -3.09
N SER A 134 1.95 1.11 -3.22
CA SER A 134 1.15 0.28 -2.31
C SER A 134 1.35 -1.23 -2.56
N GLN A 135 0.85 -2.11 -1.69
CA GLN A 135 1.03 -3.56 -1.92
C GLN A 135 0.28 -4.02 -3.18
N GLN A 136 -0.96 -3.56 -3.38
CA GLN A 136 -1.69 -3.86 -4.61
C GLN A 136 -1.02 -3.24 -5.83
N SER A 137 -0.49 -2.03 -5.72
CA SER A 137 0.25 -1.38 -6.81
C SER A 137 1.51 -2.15 -7.22
N LYS A 138 2.27 -2.70 -6.27
CA LYS A 138 3.41 -3.58 -6.58
C LYS A 138 2.97 -4.83 -7.32
N ALA A 139 1.84 -5.42 -6.94
CA ALA A 139 1.27 -6.55 -7.65
C ALA A 139 0.89 -6.19 -9.09
N PHE A 140 0.24 -5.04 -9.31
CA PHE A 140 -0.05 -4.55 -10.67
C PHE A 140 1.23 -4.35 -11.48
N LYS A 141 2.26 -3.73 -10.89
CA LYS A 141 3.54 -3.49 -11.58
C LYS A 141 4.24 -4.77 -12.03
N LEU A 142 4.21 -5.81 -11.19
CA LEU A 142 4.90 -7.07 -11.45
C LEU A 142 4.12 -8.02 -12.36
N HIS A 143 2.78 -8.01 -12.29
CA HIS A 143 1.95 -9.03 -12.92
C HIS A 143 1.10 -8.54 -14.09
N SER A 144 1.09 -7.24 -14.36
CA SER A 144 0.39 -6.70 -15.54
C SER A 144 1.31 -6.56 -16.74
N GLU A 145 0.73 -6.57 -17.93
CA GLU A 145 1.45 -6.31 -19.17
C GLU A 145 2.10 -4.92 -19.16
N LYS A 146 3.21 -4.73 -19.88
CA LYS A 146 3.87 -3.41 -19.96
C LYS A 146 2.94 -2.31 -20.49
N LYS A 147 2.00 -2.69 -21.37
CA LYS A 147 0.99 -1.80 -21.96
C LYS A 147 -0.27 -1.67 -21.09
N SER A 148 -0.33 -2.29 -19.92
CA SER A 148 -1.48 -2.13 -19.03
C SER A 148 -1.62 -0.65 -18.64
N PHE A 149 -2.86 -0.22 -18.38
CA PHE A 149 -3.13 1.14 -17.94
C PHE A 149 -2.27 1.52 -16.73
N PHE A 150 -2.17 0.64 -15.72
CA PHE A 150 -1.33 0.89 -14.55
C PHE A 150 0.15 1.11 -14.91
N ASN A 151 0.74 0.23 -15.74
CA ASN A 151 2.15 0.35 -16.10
C ASN A 151 2.43 1.56 -16.99
N GLN A 152 1.49 1.94 -17.85
CA GLN A 152 1.61 3.17 -18.63
C GLN A 152 1.66 4.40 -17.69
N LEU A 153 0.76 4.49 -16.71
CA LEU A 153 0.76 5.57 -15.72
C LEU A 153 2.02 5.59 -14.83
N ASP A 154 2.47 4.43 -14.35
CA ASP A 154 3.68 4.30 -13.52
C ASP A 154 4.94 4.75 -14.28
N ASN A 155 5.01 4.45 -15.59
CA ASN A 155 6.10 4.85 -16.48
C ASN A 155 5.92 6.24 -17.13
N ASN A 156 4.94 7.02 -16.67
CA ASN A 156 4.64 8.37 -17.18
C ASN A 156 4.29 8.41 -18.69
N GLN A 157 3.72 7.33 -19.21
CA GLN A 157 3.16 7.21 -20.55
C GLN A 157 1.68 7.54 -20.46
N LEU A 158 1.37 8.84 -20.46
CA LEU A 158 0.01 9.31 -20.20
C LEU A 158 -0.83 9.33 -21.49
N PRO A 159 -2.03 8.75 -21.47
CA PRO A 159 -3.04 9.03 -22.48
C PRO A 159 -3.36 10.53 -22.53
N ASN A 160 -3.78 11.04 -23.69
CA ASN A 160 -4.11 12.46 -23.88
C ASN A 160 -5.29 12.96 -23.03
N TRP A 161 -6.12 12.05 -22.51
CA TRP A 161 -7.26 12.33 -21.64
C TRP A 161 -6.90 12.35 -20.14
N LEU A 162 -5.62 12.26 -19.78
CA LEU A 162 -5.13 12.41 -18.41
C LEU A 162 -4.10 13.53 -18.28
N ILE A 163 -4.20 14.27 -17.18
CA ILE A 163 -3.20 15.25 -16.76
C ILE A 163 -2.63 14.79 -15.41
N GLU A 164 -1.30 14.69 -15.32
CA GLU A 164 -0.64 14.52 -14.02
C GLU A 164 -0.70 15.82 -13.23
N ILE A 165 -1.35 15.79 -12.07
CA ILE A 165 -1.49 16.95 -11.17
C ILE A 165 -0.61 16.82 -9.92
N TYR A 166 -0.08 15.62 -9.66
CA TYR A 166 0.78 15.36 -8.53
C TYR A 166 1.68 14.15 -8.80
N ARG A 167 2.96 14.27 -8.44
CA ARG A 167 3.87 13.13 -8.32
C ARG A 167 4.91 13.39 -7.23
N LYS A 168 4.97 12.50 -6.25
CA LYS A 168 5.96 12.56 -5.17
C LYS A 168 6.14 11.19 -4.52
N ASN A 169 7.38 10.83 -4.19
CA ASN A 169 7.71 9.63 -3.42
C ASN A 169 7.07 8.34 -3.98
N GLY A 170 7.05 8.21 -5.32
CA GLY A 170 6.48 7.06 -6.00
C GLY A 170 4.96 6.94 -5.91
N THR A 171 4.24 8.03 -5.61
CA THR A 171 2.79 8.16 -5.74
C THR A 171 2.49 9.27 -6.76
N ALA A 172 1.54 9.03 -7.65
CA ALA A 172 1.10 10.00 -8.64
C ALA A 172 -0.43 10.06 -8.70
N VAL A 173 -0.95 11.25 -9.00
CA VAL A 173 -2.37 11.50 -9.21
C VAL A 173 -2.56 12.12 -10.57
N PHE A 174 -3.51 11.54 -11.30
CA PHE A 174 -3.92 11.98 -12.61
C PHE A 174 -5.37 12.44 -12.53
N GLN A 175 -5.65 13.56 -13.16
CA GLN A 175 -7.00 14.07 -13.36
C GLN A 175 -7.43 13.73 -14.78
N LEU A 176 -8.64 13.21 -14.93
CA LEU A 176 -9.27 13.10 -16.25
C LEU A 176 -9.54 14.50 -16.76
N THR A 177 -9.08 14.79 -17.98
CA THR A 177 -9.63 15.93 -18.71
C THR A 177 -11.11 15.63 -18.91
N ALA A 178 -12.00 16.60 -18.67
CA ALA A 178 -13.40 16.48 -19.06
C ALA A 178 -13.49 15.89 -20.47
N PRO A 179 -14.52 15.08 -20.78
CA PRO A 179 -14.63 14.46 -22.10
C PRO A 179 -14.47 15.59 -23.11
N THR A 180 -13.42 15.54 -23.92
CA THR A 180 -13.30 16.48 -25.04
C THR A 180 -14.57 16.31 -25.84
N GLU A 181 -15.47 17.30 -25.74
CA GLU A 181 -16.62 17.42 -26.59
C GLU A 181 -16.12 17.24 -28.04
N GLY A 182 -16.69 16.26 -28.74
CA GLY A 182 -16.39 16.04 -30.15
C GLY A 182 -15.39 14.92 -30.43
N LYS A 183 -15.82 13.66 -30.22
CA LYS A 183 -15.58 12.63 -31.22
C LYS A 183 -16.93 12.15 -31.72
N GLU A 184 -17.44 12.81 -32.75
CA GLU A 184 -18.41 12.20 -33.65
C GLU A 184 -17.72 10.98 -34.27
N TYR A 185 -18.25 9.79 -33.99
CA TYR A 185 -17.92 8.60 -34.75
C TYR A 185 -18.84 8.63 -35.98
N GLU A 186 -18.26 8.89 -37.15
CA GLU A 186 -18.89 8.63 -38.46
C GLU A 186 -19.21 7.13 -38.64
#